data_AF-A0A9D2BI71-F1
#
_entry.id   AF-A0A9D2BI71-F1
#
_cell.length_a   1.000
_cell.length_b   1.000
_cell.length_c   1.000
_cell.angle_alpha   90.00
_cell.angle_beta   90.00
_cell.angle_gamma   90.00
#
_symmetry.space_group_name_H-M   'P 1'
#
loop_
_entity.id
_entity.type
_entity.pdbx_description
1 polymer ?
#
loop_
_entity_poly.entity_id
_entity_poly.type
_entity_poly.pdbx_seq_one_letter_code
_entity_poly.pdbx_strand_id
1 'polypeptide(L)'
;MKKLSYQTLEDLNYNGYLLREAPERVLQFGEGNFLRAFADCFIDRMNEKGGFCGKVVLVQPNARPSALGLADQINAQDGLYTLYLRGFQNGKKINEKRIVSCVSRCLNMYRDYDKVMACAENADLRFIICNTTEAGIVYDPECQFDDVPPSAFPAKLTQFLYRRFQVFGRETGKGLVLLPCELIDDNGKELKNCVLYLAFYHGTELTEKGLLARRPNGDVYTVSDDRSVLEFFYDHRMDSTKDLVHAVSTNQAFWGMDLSVFPEFEETVCRFLDEIRENGVLAIMKHLQKNR
;
A
#
# COMPACT_ATOMS: atom_id res chain seq x y z
N MET A 1 5.69 14.76 -34.09
CA MET A 1 4.32 14.19 -34.19
C MET A 1 3.36 15.11 -33.44
N LYS A 2 2.05 15.10 -33.73
CA LYS A 2 1.05 15.62 -32.77
C LYS A 2 1.16 14.81 -31.47
N LYS A 3 0.86 15.46 -30.34
CA LYS A 3 0.79 14.79 -29.04
C LYS A 3 -0.52 14.00 -28.95
N LEU A 4 -0.51 12.82 -28.33
CA LEU A 4 -1.72 12.04 -28.12
C LEU A 4 -2.64 12.80 -27.15
N SER A 5 -3.92 12.92 -27.51
CA SER A 5 -4.99 13.60 -26.75
C SER A 5 -6.33 13.19 -27.37
N TYR A 6 -7.45 13.40 -26.68
CA TYR A 6 -8.78 13.13 -27.26
C TYR A 6 -9.02 13.97 -28.52
N GLN A 7 -8.59 15.25 -28.53
CA GLN A 7 -8.64 16.11 -29.71
C GLN A 7 -7.82 15.53 -30.87
N THR A 8 -6.58 15.07 -30.64
CA THR A 8 -5.77 14.44 -31.70
C THR A 8 -6.41 13.16 -32.22
N LEU A 9 -7.22 12.45 -31.44
CA LEU A 9 -7.95 11.26 -31.89
C LEU A 9 -9.23 11.59 -32.65
N GLU A 10 -9.91 12.69 -32.33
CA GLU A 10 -11.00 13.25 -33.14
C GLU A 10 -10.47 13.74 -34.50
N ASP A 11 -9.39 14.53 -34.51
CA ASP A 11 -8.71 15.01 -35.72
C ASP A 11 -8.32 13.86 -36.67
N LEU A 12 -8.02 12.67 -36.12
CA LEU A 12 -7.61 11.47 -36.84
C LEU A 12 -8.78 10.50 -37.14
N ASN A 13 -10.02 10.85 -36.76
CA ASN A 13 -11.20 9.99 -36.89
C ASN A 13 -11.00 8.58 -36.27
N TYR A 14 -10.39 8.51 -35.09
CA TYR A 14 -10.12 7.25 -34.41
C TYR A 14 -11.42 6.54 -34.01
N ASN A 15 -11.58 5.30 -34.47
CA ASN A 15 -12.79 4.49 -34.30
C ASN A 15 -12.61 3.31 -33.32
N GLY A 16 -11.50 3.25 -32.59
CA GLY A 16 -11.28 2.26 -31.52
C GLY A 16 -11.93 2.69 -30.20
N TYR A 17 -11.94 1.76 -29.23
CA TYR A 17 -12.49 2.02 -27.91
C TYR A 17 -11.78 3.17 -27.18
N LEU A 18 -12.56 4.07 -26.55
CA LEU A 18 -12.10 5.13 -25.67
C LEU A 18 -13.11 5.38 -24.54
N LEU A 19 -12.64 5.34 -23.29
CA LEU A 19 -13.40 5.80 -22.12
C LEU A 19 -12.97 7.22 -21.72
N ARG A 20 -13.73 8.23 -22.16
CA ARG A 20 -13.51 9.63 -21.74
C ARG A 20 -13.84 9.79 -20.26
N GLU A 21 -15.13 9.82 -19.94
CA GLU A 21 -15.66 10.04 -18.60
C GLU A 21 -16.18 8.75 -17.96
N ALA A 22 -15.83 8.52 -16.70
CA ALA A 22 -16.48 7.60 -15.77
C ALA A 22 -15.98 7.90 -14.34
N PRO A 23 -16.65 7.42 -13.27
CA PRO A 23 -16.16 7.58 -11.91
C PRO A 23 -14.76 7.00 -11.71
N GLU A 24 -13.94 7.63 -10.88
CA GLU A 24 -12.62 7.11 -10.50
C GLU A 24 -12.81 5.94 -9.52
N ARG A 25 -12.75 4.71 -10.04
CA ARG A 25 -13.00 3.48 -9.27
C ARG A 25 -11.73 2.83 -8.73
N VAL A 26 -10.58 3.20 -9.29
CA VAL A 26 -9.26 2.60 -8.98
C VAL A 26 -8.25 3.71 -8.67
N LEU A 27 -7.49 3.53 -7.60
CA LEU A 27 -6.30 4.32 -7.28
C LEU A 27 -5.07 3.42 -7.44
N GLN A 28 -4.08 3.84 -8.24
CA GLN A 28 -2.94 3.01 -8.59
C GLN A 28 -1.62 3.67 -8.17
N PHE A 29 -0.97 3.14 -7.14
CA PHE A 29 0.35 3.58 -6.70
C PHE A 29 1.44 2.89 -7.54
N GLY A 30 2.07 3.66 -8.41
CA GLY A 30 3.00 3.18 -9.43
C GLY A 30 2.52 3.52 -10.84
N GLU A 31 3.23 4.41 -11.50
CA GLU A 31 3.03 4.84 -12.89
C GLU A 31 3.85 4.01 -13.90
N GLY A 32 4.55 2.99 -13.42
CA GLY A 32 5.54 2.21 -14.17
C GLY A 32 4.98 1.45 -15.38
N ASN A 33 5.88 1.06 -16.27
CA ASN A 33 5.50 0.35 -17.50
C ASN A 33 4.81 -0.99 -17.26
N PHE A 34 5.07 -1.65 -16.12
CA PHE A 34 4.43 -2.92 -15.76
C PHE A 34 2.91 -2.76 -15.58
N LEU A 35 2.46 -1.95 -14.63
CA LEU A 35 1.02 -1.75 -14.39
C LEU A 35 0.31 -1.16 -15.62
N ARG A 36 0.95 -0.21 -16.31
CA ARG A 36 0.41 0.37 -17.55
C ARG A 36 0.30 -0.62 -18.72
N ALA A 37 1.07 -1.71 -18.72
CA ALA A 37 0.93 -2.80 -19.70
C ALA A 37 0.03 -3.94 -19.21
N PHE A 38 -0.12 -4.09 -17.89
CA PHE A 38 -0.83 -5.18 -17.21
C PHE A 38 -2.18 -4.71 -16.64
N ALA A 39 -2.19 -4.14 -15.44
CA ALA A 39 -3.38 -3.76 -14.69
C ALA A 39 -4.29 -2.78 -15.47
N ASP A 40 -3.76 -1.66 -15.93
CA ASP A 40 -4.52 -0.67 -16.71
C ASP A 40 -5.07 -1.28 -18.02
N CYS A 41 -4.33 -2.19 -18.65
CA CYS A 41 -4.77 -2.89 -19.86
C CYS A 41 -5.94 -3.85 -19.59
N PHE A 42 -5.95 -4.52 -18.43
CA PHE A 42 -7.12 -5.30 -18.00
C PHE A 42 -8.31 -4.39 -17.66
N ILE A 43 -8.11 -3.28 -16.96
CA ILE A 43 -9.18 -2.32 -16.62
C ILE A 43 -9.81 -1.71 -17.88
N ASP A 44 -9.00 -1.27 -18.84
CA ASP A 44 -9.47 -0.72 -20.11
C ASP A 44 -10.22 -1.76 -20.97
N ARG A 45 -9.84 -3.04 -20.90
CA ARG A 45 -10.58 -4.16 -21.52
C ARG A 45 -11.86 -4.54 -20.76
N MET A 46 -11.88 -4.43 -19.43
CA MET A 46 -13.09 -4.60 -18.62
C MET A 46 -14.09 -3.45 -18.83
N ASN A 47 -13.60 -2.24 -19.08
CA ASN A 47 -14.41 -1.10 -19.50
C ASN A 47 -15.01 -1.35 -20.91
N GLU A 48 -14.20 -1.81 -21.87
CA GLU A 48 -14.65 -2.11 -23.26
C GLU A 48 -15.64 -3.27 -23.34
N LYS A 49 -15.45 -4.36 -22.56
CA LYS A 49 -16.15 -5.64 -22.77
C LYS A 49 -16.97 -6.15 -21.59
N GLY A 50 -16.73 -5.61 -20.39
CA GLY A 50 -17.37 -6.06 -19.15
C GLY A 50 -18.22 -4.99 -18.46
N GLY A 51 -18.35 -3.79 -19.04
CA GLY A 51 -19.17 -2.71 -18.48
C GLY A 51 -18.67 -2.15 -17.14
N PHE A 52 -17.38 -2.30 -16.81
CA PHE A 52 -16.84 -1.87 -15.51
C PHE A 52 -17.01 -0.37 -15.24
N CYS A 53 -17.00 0.45 -16.31
CA CYS A 53 -17.23 1.90 -16.29
C CYS A 53 -16.52 2.60 -15.12
N GLY A 54 -15.19 2.47 -15.07
CA GLY A 54 -14.34 3.05 -14.03
C GLY A 54 -13.02 3.58 -14.57
N LYS A 55 -12.63 4.77 -14.11
CA LYS A 55 -11.33 5.38 -14.37
C LYS A 55 -10.30 5.02 -13.30
N VAL A 56 -9.02 5.16 -13.65
CA VAL A 56 -7.84 4.96 -12.78
C VAL A 56 -7.17 6.30 -12.51
N VAL A 57 -6.94 6.61 -11.23
CA VAL A 57 -6.01 7.66 -10.81
C VAL A 57 -4.64 7.02 -10.61
N LEU A 58 -3.65 7.43 -11.40
CA LEU A 58 -2.26 7.05 -11.15
C LEU A 58 -1.67 7.95 -10.05
N VAL A 59 -0.83 7.37 -9.19
CA VAL A 59 -0.05 8.10 -8.19
C VAL A 59 1.42 7.71 -8.34
N GLN A 60 2.29 8.67 -8.63
CA GLN A 60 3.74 8.47 -8.52
C GLN A 60 4.12 8.41 -7.03
N PRO A 61 4.58 7.27 -6.48
CA PRO A 61 4.80 7.11 -5.04
C PRO A 61 6.16 7.61 -4.56
N ASN A 62 7.07 7.95 -5.49
CA ASN A 62 8.50 8.18 -5.22
C ASN A 62 8.94 9.59 -5.61
N ALA A 63 9.80 10.20 -4.80
CA ALA A 63 10.40 11.52 -5.05
C ALA A 63 11.50 11.47 -6.13
N ARG A 64 11.13 11.14 -7.37
CA ARG A 64 12.06 11.21 -8.51
C ARG A 64 12.20 12.65 -9.00
N PRO A 65 13.41 13.27 -8.95
CA PRO A 65 13.61 14.61 -9.46
C PRO A 65 13.69 14.59 -11.00
N SER A 66 12.68 15.11 -11.68
CA SER A 66 12.75 15.45 -13.10
C SER A 66 11.94 16.72 -13.42
N ALA A 67 12.51 17.62 -14.21
CA ALA A 67 11.92 18.94 -14.50
C ALA A 67 10.58 18.90 -15.27
N LEU A 68 10.24 17.72 -15.83
CA LEU A 68 8.89 17.31 -16.22
C LEU A 68 8.69 15.91 -15.63
N GLY A 69 7.64 15.72 -14.82
CA GLY A 69 7.30 14.42 -14.27
C GLY A 69 6.66 13.50 -15.31
N LEU A 70 6.73 12.18 -15.10
CA LEU A 70 5.94 11.22 -15.89
C LEU A 70 4.42 11.47 -15.68
N ALA A 71 4.02 11.98 -14.51
CA ALA A 71 2.67 12.52 -14.30
C ALA A 71 2.31 13.61 -15.32
N ASP A 72 3.19 14.59 -15.56
CA ASP A 72 2.94 15.72 -16.45
C ASP A 72 2.90 15.27 -17.92
N GLN A 73 3.72 14.28 -18.27
CA GLN A 73 3.68 13.64 -19.58
C GLN A 73 2.34 12.94 -19.83
N ILE A 74 1.81 12.19 -18.85
CA ILE A 74 0.53 11.48 -18.93
C ILE A 74 -0.66 12.45 -18.90
N ASN A 75 -0.66 13.43 -17.98
CA ASN A 75 -1.75 14.40 -17.82
C ASN A 75 -1.95 15.24 -19.07
N ALA A 76 -0.86 15.75 -19.65
CA ALA A 76 -0.94 16.49 -20.91
C ALA A 76 -1.03 15.56 -22.15
N GLN A 77 -1.44 14.29 -21.97
CA GLN A 77 -2.05 13.43 -23.00
C GLN A 77 -3.48 13.01 -22.63
N ASP A 78 -4.13 13.73 -21.71
CA ASP A 78 -5.49 13.43 -21.20
C ASP A 78 -5.59 12.03 -20.54
N GLY A 79 -4.48 11.57 -19.93
CA GLY A 79 -4.34 10.22 -19.39
C GLY A 79 -3.96 9.16 -20.43
N LEU A 80 -4.09 9.46 -21.73
CA LEU A 80 -3.92 8.50 -22.82
C LEU A 80 -2.47 8.08 -23.04
N TYR A 81 -2.28 6.81 -23.39
CA TYR A 81 -1.02 6.29 -23.92
C TYR A 81 -1.25 5.10 -24.85
N THR A 82 -0.26 4.78 -25.69
CA THR A 82 -0.32 3.60 -26.58
C THR A 82 0.44 2.43 -25.96
N LEU A 83 -0.28 1.35 -25.68
CA LEU A 83 0.31 0.06 -25.37
C LEU A 83 0.70 -0.67 -26.66
N TYR A 84 1.92 -1.21 -26.69
CA TYR A 84 2.42 -2.08 -27.74
C TYR A 84 2.63 -3.49 -27.18
N LEU A 85 1.83 -4.45 -27.61
CA LEU A 85 1.98 -5.86 -27.23
C LEU A 85 2.77 -6.59 -28.33
N ARG A 86 4.00 -7.00 -28.00
CA ARG A 86 4.92 -7.66 -28.95
C ARG A 86 5.41 -8.98 -28.39
N GLY A 87 5.51 -9.99 -29.25
CA GLY A 87 6.00 -11.32 -28.87
C GLY A 87 5.84 -12.35 -29.98
N PHE A 88 5.85 -13.62 -29.60
CA PHE A 88 5.48 -14.74 -30.47
C PHE A 88 4.36 -15.55 -29.81
N GLN A 89 3.35 -15.94 -30.58
CA GLN A 89 2.26 -16.80 -30.15
C GLN A 89 1.90 -17.76 -31.29
N ASN A 90 1.75 -19.05 -31.01
CA ASN A 90 1.39 -20.10 -31.98
C ASN A 90 2.26 -20.04 -33.26
N GLY A 91 3.58 -19.87 -33.09
CA GLY A 91 4.57 -19.75 -34.16
C GLY A 91 4.60 -18.41 -34.93
N LYS A 92 3.68 -17.47 -34.64
CA LYS A 92 3.55 -16.19 -35.35
C LYS A 92 4.04 -15.02 -34.50
N LYS A 93 4.64 -14.01 -35.14
CA LYS A 93 4.97 -12.73 -34.51
C LYS A 93 3.68 -11.94 -34.23
N ILE A 94 3.53 -11.48 -32.99
CA ILE A 94 2.46 -10.55 -32.56
C ILE A 94 3.07 -9.15 -32.39
N ASN A 95 2.34 -8.12 -32.84
CA ASN A 95 2.73 -6.71 -32.72
C ASN A 95 1.46 -5.84 -32.71
N GLU A 96 0.62 -6.03 -31.70
CA GLU A 96 -0.62 -5.29 -31.51
C GLU A 96 -0.37 -3.91 -30.92
N LYS A 97 -1.29 -2.99 -31.17
CA LYS A 97 -1.31 -1.64 -30.61
C LYS A 97 -2.70 -1.34 -30.05
N ARG A 98 -2.77 -0.78 -28.85
CA ARG A 98 -4.01 -0.28 -28.25
C ARG A 98 -3.78 1.10 -27.66
N ILE A 99 -4.76 1.99 -27.77
CA ILE A 99 -4.80 3.22 -26.96
C ILE A 99 -5.48 2.84 -25.65
N VAL A 100 -4.80 3.08 -24.53
CA VAL A 100 -5.37 2.90 -23.20
C VAL A 100 -5.98 4.22 -22.75
N SER A 101 -7.20 4.14 -22.21
CA SER A 101 -8.08 5.27 -21.90
C SER A 101 -8.66 5.24 -20.49
N CYS A 102 -8.43 4.17 -19.72
CA CYS A 102 -8.91 4.04 -18.35
C CYS A 102 -8.32 5.09 -17.40
N VAL A 103 -7.12 5.61 -17.63
CA VAL A 103 -6.52 6.64 -16.77
C VAL A 103 -7.30 7.96 -16.89
N SER A 104 -7.66 8.56 -15.75
CA SER A 104 -8.21 9.94 -15.70
C SER A 104 -7.10 10.97 -15.55
N ARG A 105 -6.19 10.73 -14.60
CA ARG A 105 -5.09 11.64 -14.24
C ARG A 105 -3.97 10.89 -13.53
N CYS A 106 -2.78 11.49 -13.52
CA CYS A 106 -1.62 11.05 -12.76
C CYS A 106 -1.23 12.14 -11.77
N LEU A 107 -1.21 11.81 -10.49
CA LEU A 107 -0.80 12.69 -9.39
C LEU A 107 0.61 12.32 -8.95
N ASN A 108 1.37 13.29 -8.44
CA ASN A 108 2.66 13.01 -7.81
C ASN A 108 2.53 13.14 -6.29
N MET A 109 2.85 12.10 -5.50
CA MET A 109 2.60 12.10 -4.06
C MET A 109 3.23 13.29 -3.31
N TYR A 110 4.36 13.81 -3.78
CA TYR A 110 5.12 14.88 -3.12
C TYR A 110 4.68 16.29 -3.55
N ARG A 111 4.06 16.44 -4.73
CA ARG A 111 3.58 17.73 -5.27
C ARG A 111 2.06 17.91 -5.12
N ASP A 112 1.33 16.80 -5.15
CA ASP A 112 -0.11 16.73 -5.27
C ASP A 112 -0.74 15.96 -4.08
N TYR A 113 -0.06 15.94 -2.92
CA TYR A 113 -0.45 15.17 -1.72
C TYR A 113 -1.93 15.29 -1.37
N ASP A 114 -2.43 16.52 -1.17
CA ASP A 114 -3.82 16.77 -0.81
C ASP A 114 -4.81 16.25 -1.86
N LYS A 115 -4.42 16.21 -3.14
CA LYS A 115 -5.24 15.68 -4.23
C LYS A 115 -5.27 14.15 -4.21
N VAL A 116 -4.17 13.50 -3.81
CA VAL A 116 -4.14 12.06 -3.55
C VAL A 116 -5.00 11.74 -2.33
N MET A 117 -4.86 12.51 -1.25
CA MET A 117 -5.64 12.31 -0.02
C MET A 117 -7.14 12.58 -0.22
N ALA A 118 -7.51 13.55 -1.06
CA ALA A 118 -8.90 13.77 -1.46
C ALA A 118 -9.51 12.57 -2.22
N CYS A 119 -8.71 11.71 -2.86
CA CYS A 119 -9.21 10.47 -3.45
C CYS A 119 -9.70 9.46 -2.39
N ALA A 120 -9.29 9.60 -1.12
CA ALA A 120 -9.81 8.78 -0.02
C ALA A 120 -11.29 9.05 0.24
N GLU A 121 -11.76 10.26 -0.07
CA GLU A 121 -13.12 10.77 0.15
C GLU A 121 -14.08 10.41 -0.99
N ASN A 122 -13.57 9.86 -2.09
CA ASN A 122 -14.36 9.45 -3.24
C ASN A 122 -15.23 8.22 -2.92
N ALA A 123 -16.55 8.39 -2.99
CA ALA A 123 -17.55 7.36 -2.70
C ALA A 123 -17.57 6.18 -3.70
N ASP A 124 -17.13 6.38 -4.95
CA ASP A 124 -17.06 5.37 -6.02
C ASP A 124 -15.72 4.61 -6.06
N LEU A 125 -14.69 5.11 -5.37
CA LEU A 125 -13.41 4.43 -5.25
C LEU A 125 -13.61 3.08 -4.55
N ARG A 126 -13.16 1.99 -5.19
CA ARG A 126 -13.36 0.62 -4.70
C ARG A 126 -12.08 -0.22 -4.67
N PHE A 127 -11.10 0.10 -5.51
CA PHE A 127 -9.86 -0.67 -5.65
C PHE A 127 -8.62 0.20 -5.43
N ILE A 128 -7.62 -0.35 -4.74
CA ILE A 128 -6.24 0.14 -4.77
C ILE A 128 -5.38 -0.90 -5.46
N ILE A 129 -4.63 -0.49 -6.49
CA ILE A 129 -3.58 -1.28 -7.13
C ILE A 129 -2.23 -0.69 -6.72
N CYS A 130 -1.21 -1.52 -6.53
CA CYS A 130 0.14 -1.01 -6.27
C CYS A 130 1.25 -1.87 -6.88
N ASN A 131 2.28 -1.20 -7.39
CA ASN A 131 3.59 -1.77 -7.71
C ASN A 131 4.63 -0.71 -7.37
N THR A 132 5.17 -0.80 -6.15
CA THR A 132 6.15 0.15 -5.59
C THR A 132 7.58 -0.38 -5.67
N THR A 133 7.82 -1.42 -6.49
CA THR A 133 8.95 -2.37 -6.39
C THR A 133 9.03 -3.07 -5.03
N GLU A 134 9.86 -4.10 -4.96
CA GLU A 134 10.09 -4.95 -3.80
C GLU A 134 10.57 -4.11 -2.61
N ALA A 135 11.54 -3.21 -2.85
CA ALA A 135 12.03 -2.23 -1.88
C ALA A 135 10.96 -1.22 -1.39
N GLY A 136 9.83 -1.10 -2.08
CA GLY A 136 8.71 -0.25 -1.65
C GLY A 136 7.78 -0.91 -0.63
N ILE A 137 8.06 -2.16 -0.24
CA ILE A 137 7.29 -2.92 0.76
C ILE A 137 8.13 -3.15 2.04
N VAL A 138 9.24 -2.46 2.20
CA VAL A 138 10.12 -2.56 3.37
C VAL A 138 9.72 -1.52 4.42
N TYR A 139 9.59 -1.97 5.68
CA TYR A 139 9.14 -1.13 6.80
C TYR A 139 10.29 -0.31 7.39
N ASP A 140 9.93 0.86 7.91
CA ASP A 140 10.73 2.08 7.98
C ASP A 140 10.35 2.83 9.27
N PRO A 141 11.17 2.75 10.34
CA PRO A 141 10.82 3.30 11.67
C PRO A 141 10.58 4.79 11.67
N GLU A 142 11.36 5.48 10.85
CA GLU A 142 11.38 6.94 10.75
C GLU A 142 10.06 7.50 10.18
N CYS A 143 9.19 6.67 9.58
CA CYS A 143 7.87 7.06 9.09
C CYS A 143 6.91 7.43 10.23
N GLN A 144 6.79 8.72 10.50
CA GLN A 144 5.83 9.25 11.47
C GLN A 144 4.43 9.37 10.86
N PHE A 145 3.40 9.34 11.71
CA PHE A 145 2.02 9.36 11.25
C PHE A 145 1.62 10.67 10.53
N ASP A 146 2.28 11.78 10.85
CA ASP A 146 2.03 13.12 10.31
C ASP A 146 3.00 13.57 9.20
N ASP A 147 3.88 12.68 8.69
CA ASP A 147 4.75 12.98 7.54
C ASP A 147 3.95 13.36 6.27
N VAL A 148 4.44 14.32 5.48
CA VAL A 148 3.76 14.79 4.25
C VAL A 148 4.69 14.80 3.03
N PRO A 149 4.69 13.74 2.20
CA PRO A 149 4.23 12.37 2.47
C PRO A 149 5.29 11.53 3.21
N PRO A 150 4.90 10.44 3.88
CA PRO A 150 5.82 9.45 4.49
C PRO A 150 6.77 8.84 3.45
N SER A 151 7.97 8.43 3.87
CA SER A 151 8.96 7.77 3.01
C SER A 151 8.47 6.42 2.48
N ALA A 152 8.11 5.47 3.34
CA ALA A 152 7.61 4.16 2.94
C ALA A 152 6.20 4.20 2.30
N PHE A 153 5.95 3.37 1.29
CA PHE A 153 4.63 3.32 0.65
C PHE A 153 3.51 2.89 1.62
N PRO A 154 3.68 1.89 2.50
CA PRO A 154 2.62 1.52 3.42
C PRO A 154 2.28 2.57 4.47
N ALA A 155 3.21 3.47 4.80
CA ALA A 155 2.94 4.66 5.60
C ALA A 155 2.09 5.69 4.79
N LYS A 156 2.40 5.92 3.51
CA LYS A 156 1.52 6.68 2.59
C LYS A 156 0.11 6.09 2.49
N LEU A 157 0.02 4.76 2.35
CA LEU A 157 -1.24 3.99 2.38
C LEU A 157 -1.90 4.03 3.76
N THR A 158 -1.12 4.26 4.83
CA THR A 158 -1.62 4.38 6.20
C THR A 158 -2.52 5.58 6.37
N GLN A 159 -2.00 6.75 6.03
CA GLN A 159 -2.74 7.99 6.04
C GLN A 159 -3.96 7.88 5.11
N PHE A 160 -3.78 7.33 3.91
CA PHE A 160 -4.86 7.20 2.93
C PHE A 160 -6.07 6.39 3.45
N LEU A 161 -5.83 5.19 3.99
CA LEU A 161 -6.92 4.37 4.54
C LEU A 161 -7.48 4.93 5.85
N TYR A 162 -6.66 5.63 6.64
CA TYR A 162 -7.13 6.34 7.83
C TYR A 162 -8.05 7.52 7.47
N ARG A 163 -7.67 8.36 6.50
CA ARG A 163 -8.51 9.45 5.98
C ARG A 163 -9.83 8.91 5.44
N ARG A 164 -9.80 7.79 4.71
CA ARG A 164 -11.03 7.12 4.25
C ARG A 164 -11.91 6.62 5.41
N PHE A 165 -11.29 6.10 6.47
CA PHE A 165 -12.00 5.70 7.69
C PHE A 165 -12.57 6.90 8.46
N GLN A 166 -11.91 8.05 8.48
CA GLN A 166 -12.47 9.28 9.05
C GLN A 166 -13.73 9.76 8.29
N VAL A 167 -13.76 9.60 6.97
CA VAL A 167 -14.89 10.03 6.12
C VAL A 167 -16.07 9.06 6.15
N PHE A 168 -15.82 7.75 6.00
CA PHE A 168 -16.88 6.74 5.86
C PHE A 168 -17.05 5.81 7.07
N GLY A 169 -16.15 5.84 8.04
CA GLY A 169 -16.20 5.01 9.25
C GLY A 169 -16.36 3.52 8.96
N ARG A 170 -17.55 2.98 9.28
CA ARG A 170 -17.94 1.58 9.08
C ARG A 170 -19.07 1.41 8.04
N GLU A 171 -19.29 2.39 7.17
CA GLU A 171 -20.34 2.33 6.15
C GLU A 171 -20.13 1.14 5.20
N THR A 172 -21.19 0.34 5.01
CA THR A 172 -21.14 -0.86 4.18
C THR A 172 -20.92 -0.49 2.71
N GLY A 173 -20.01 -1.20 2.03
CA GLY A 173 -19.62 -0.93 0.64
C GLY A 173 -18.49 0.10 0.46
N LYS A 174 -18.19 0.94 1.47
CA LYS A 174 -17.13 1.96 1.36
C LYS A 174 -15.71 1.44 1.58
N GLY A 175 -15.54 0.23 2.11
CA GLY A 175 -14.24 -0.43 2.20
C GLY A 175 -13.58 -0.60 0.81
N LEU A 176 -12.26 -0.77 0.78
CA LEU A 176 -11.49 -0.94 -0.46
C LEU A 176 -10.96 -2.37 -0.60
N VAL A 177 -10.81 -2.82 -1.85
CA VAL A 177 -10.07 -4.04 -2.20
C VAL A 177 -8.66 -3.62 -2.57
N LEU A 178 -7.65 -4.21 -1.94
CA LEU A 178 -6.24 -3.97 -2.26
C LEU A 178 -5.74 -5.10 -3.13
N LEU A 179 -5.13 -4.74 -4.27
CA LEU A 179 -4.61 -5.64 -5.29
C LEU A 179 -3.11 -5.31 -5.49
N PRO A 180 -2.24 -5.82 -4.62
CA PRO A 180 -0.80 -5.67 -4.81
C PRO A 180 -0.31 -6.43 -6.03
N CYS A 181 0.72 -5.90 -6.67
CA CYS A 181 1.25 -6.37 -7.95
C CYS A 181 2.78 -6.28 -7.99
N GLU A 182 3.44 -6.23 -6.84
CA GLU A 182 4.89 -6.41 -6.69
C GLU A 182 5.31 -7.88 -6.85
N LEU A 183 6.59 -8.11 -7.11
CA LEU A 183 7.18 -9.43 -7.32
C LEU A 183 7.79 -9.98 -6.02
N ILE A 184 7.01 -9.99 -4.94
CA ILE A 184 7.35 -10.70 -3.71
C ILE A 184 6.53 -12.00 -3.64
N ASP A 185 7.08 -13.01 -2.97
CA ASP A 185 6.62 -14.40 -3.08
C ASP A 185 5.39 -14.68 -2.23
N ASP A 186 4.41 -15.39 -2.82
CA ASP A 186 2.98 -15.41 -2.41
C ASP A 186 2.43 -13.94 -2.63
N ASN A 187 1.21 -13.62 -3.11
CA ASN A 187 0.86 -12.24 -3.59
C ASN A 187 0.48 -11.15 -2.53
N GLY A 188 -0.50 -11.37 -1.67
CA GLY A 188 -0.93 -10.66 -0.43
C GLY A 188 -0.22 -11.05 0.96
N LYS A 189 0.05 -11.29 2.29
CA LYS A 189 1.29 -11.65 3.12
C LYS A 189 2.41 -10.62 3.59
N GLU A 190 2.62 -9.44 2.97
CA GLU A 190 3.41 -8.17 3.26
C GLU A 190 2.68 -6.78 3.11
N LEU A 191 1.35 -6.67 3.34
CA LEU A 191 0.39 -5.51 3.36
C LEU A 191 -0.68 -5.62 4.51
N LYS A 192 -0.38 -6.36 5.59
CA LYS A 192 -0.97 -6.56 6.93
C LYS A 192 -0.04 -6.19 8.16
N ASN A 193 1.02 -5.33 8.02
CA ASN A 193 1.90 -4.62 9.03
C ASN A 193 2.01 -3.05 8.86
N CYS A 194 0.90 -2.34 8.62
CA CYS A 194 0.58 -0.88 8.74
C CYS A 194 -0.96 -0.55 9.11
N VAL A 195 -1.79 -1.29 9.93
CA VAL A 195 -3.19 -1.11 10.60
C VAL A 195 -3.50 -1.86 11.99
N LEU A 196 -2.83 -2.92 12.49
CA LEU A 196 -2.98 -3.56 13.86
C LEU A 196 -1.91 -3.25 14.94
N TYR A 197 -0.67 -2.84 14.64
CA TYR A 197 0.40 -2.46 15.63
C TYR A 197 1.07 -1.02 15.42
N LEU A 198 0.39 0.03 14.86
CA LEU A 198 0.72 1.50 15.06
C LEU A 198 -0.42 2.54 15.41
N ALA A 199 -0.47 3.14 16.61
CA ALA A 199 -1.56 3.72 17.44
C ALA A 199 -2.45 2.76 18.34
N PHE A 200 -1.93 2.27 19.50
CA PHE A 200 -2.51 1.36 20.56
C PHE A 200 -1.81 0.11 21.20
N TYR A 201 -0.69 -0.49 20.77
CA TYR A 201 -0.15 -1.70 21.45
C TYR A 201 0.65 -1.43 22.73
N HIS A 202 1.33 -0.27 22.82
CA HIS A 202 2.11 0.17 23.99
C HIS A 202 1.50 -0.26 25.34
N GLY A 203 2.31 -0.83 26.23
CA GLY A 203 1.86 -1.20 27.58
C GLY A 203 2.93 -1.05 28.65
N THR A 204 2.49 -0.96 29.92
CA THR A 204 3.24 -0.23 30.95
C THR A 204 3.18 -0.78 32.39
N GLU A 205 2.29 -1.71 32.75
CA GLU A 205 2.08 -2.13 34.15
C GLU A 205 1.58 -3.60 34.25
N LEU A 206 2.05 -4.42 35.21
CA LEU A 206 1.55 -5.79 35.43
C LEU A 206 0.69 -5.90 36.70
N THR A 207 -0.36 -6.72 36.63
CA THR A 207 -1.28 -6.99 37.75
C THR A 207 -1.55 -8.50 37.92
N GLU A 208 -2.24 -8.87 39.00
CA GLU A 208 -2.78 -10.23 39.17
C GLU A 208 -3.67 -10.68 38.00
N LYS A 209 -4.27 -9.76 37.23
CA LYS A 209 -5.21 -10.06 36.14
C LYS A 209 -4.61 -9.97 34.73
N GLY A 210 -3.34 -9.58 34.60
CA GLY A 210 -2.69 -9.37 33.31
C GLY A 210 -1.88 -8.08 33.21
N LEU A 211 -1.25 -7.87 32.06
CA LEU A 211 -0.43 -6.70 31.74
C LEU A 211 -1.33 -5.58 31.17
N LEU A 212 -1.36 -4.42 31.82
CA LEU A 212 -2.11 -3.25 31.38
C LEU A 212 -1.38 -2.51 30.26
N ALA A 213 -2.08 -2.35 29.14
CA ALA A 213 -1.67 -1.62 27.96
C ALA A 213 -2.59 -0.41 27.72
N ARG A 214 -2.08 0.62 27.03
CA ARG A 214 -2.78 1.89 26.84
C ARG A 214 -2.83 2.32 25.38
N ARG A 215 -4.01 2.74 24.95
CA ARG A 215 -4.28 3.26 23.61
C ARG A 215 -3.97 4.77 23.52
N PRO A 216 -3.58 5.34 22.36
CA PRO A 216 -3.35 6.77 22.20
C PRO A 216 -4.54 7.66 22.51
N ASN A 217 -5.77 7.15 22.42
CA ASN A 217 -6.96 7.87 22.88
C ASN A 217 -7.15 7.82 24.42
N GLY A 218 -6.17 7.29 25.17
CA GLY A 218 -6.13 7.23 26.63
C GLY A 218 -6.65 5.93 27.23
N ASP A 219 -7.47 5.15 26.50
CA ASP A 219 -8.11 3.93 26.99
C ASP A 219 -7.09 2.91 27.51
N VAL A 220 -7.34 2.33 28.68
CA VAL A 220 -6.55 1.23 29.24
C VAL A 220 -7.24 -0.10 28.93
N TYR A 221 -6.47 -1.13 28.60
CA TYR A 221 -6.95 -2.50 28.41
C TYR A 221 -5.96 -3.51 29.00
N THR A 222 -6.46 -4.69 29.38
CA THR A 222 -5.64 -5.76 29.97
C THR A 222 -5.30 -6.79 28.92
N VAL A 223 -4.00 -7.07 28.74
CA VAL A 223 -3.46 -8.23 28.03
C VAL A 223 -3.42 -9.39 29.02
N SER A 224 -4.02 -10.52 28.65
CA SER A 224 -4.16 -11.71 29.50
C SER A 224 -3.58 -12.92 28.78
N ASP A 225 -2.63 -13.59 29.42
CA ASP A 225 -1.85 -14.71 28.89
C ASP A 225 -1.39 -15.60 30.07
N ASP A 226 -0.63 -16.65 29.81
CA ASP A 226 -0.06 -17.50 30.87
C ASP A 226 0.88 -16.71 31.80
N ARG A 227 0.85 -17.02 33.11
CA ARG A 227 1.51 -16.20 34.15
C ARG A 227 3.00 -16.00 33.87
N SER A 228 3.72 -17.05 33.48
CA SER A 228 5.15 -16.99 33.16
C SER A 228 5.45 -16.19 31.89
N VAL A 229 4.53 -16.10 30.93
CA VAL A 229 4.65 -15.25 29.73
C VAL A 229 4.45 -13.79 30.12
N LEU A 230 3.44 -13.50 30.94
CA LEU A 230 3.17 -12.16 31.47
C LEU A 230 4.30 -11.64 32.38
N GLU A 231 4.84 -12.49 33.25
CA GLU A 231 6.01 -12.18 34.10
C GLU A 231 7.25 -11.94 33.23
N PHE A 232 7.53 -12.80 32.25
CA PHE A 232 8.64 -12.61 31.32
C PHE A 232 8.57 -11.25 30.60
N PHE A 233 7.44 -10.91 29.97
CA PHE A 233 7.30 -9.62 29.26
C PHE A 233 7.23 -8.41 30.21
N TYR A 234 6.85 -8.61 31.47
CA TYR A 234 6.93 -7.57 32.49
C TYR A 234 8.36 -7.35 32.97
N ASP A 235 9.13 -8.38 33.26
CA ASP A 235 10.52 -8.22 33.74
C ASP A 235 11.37 -7.52 32.69
N HIS A 236 11.24 -7.91 31.41
CA HIS A 236 11.88 -7.28 30.26
C HIS A 236 11.15 -6.00 29.75
N ARG A 237 10.20 -5.41 30.52
CA ARG A 237 9.43 -4.22 30.08
C ARG A 237 10.28 -2.95 29.93
N MET A 238 11.38 -2.87 30.68
CA MET A 238 12.29 -1.73 30.70
C MET A 238 13.51 -1.95 29.80
N ASP A 239 13.64 -3.15 29.24
CA ASP A 239 14.79 -3.54 28.41
C ASP A 239 14.71 -2.87 27.04
N SER A 240 15.85 -2.71 26.40
CA SER A 240 15.86 -2.29 25.00
C SER A 240 15.10 -3.31 24.16
N THR A 241 14.47 -2.87 23.07
CA THR A 241 13.76 -3.78 22.18
C THR A 241 14.69 -4.88 21.65
N LYS A 242 15.98 -4.59 21.48
CA LYS A 242 16.98 -5.60 21.10
C LYS A 242 17.14 -6.69 22.16
N ASP A 243 17.33 -6.30 23.42
CA ASP A 243 17.54 -7.25 24.52
C ASP A 243 16.26 -8.07 24.76
N LEU A 244 15.09 -7.42 24.73
CA LEU A 244 13.79 -8.09 24.79
C LEU A 244 13.61 -9.09 23.64
N VAL A 245 13.89 -8.71 22.39
CA VAL A 245 13.68 -9.59 21.23
C VAL A 245 14.67 -10.75 21.24
N HIS A 246 15.91 -10.55 21.69
CA HIS A 246 16.87 -11.64 21.87
C HIS A 246 16.41 -12.61 22.97
N ALA A 247 15.95 -12.09 24.12
CA ALA A 247 15.39 -12.90 25.20
C ALA A 247 14.12 -13.65 24.77
N VAL A 248 13.25 -13.04 23.94
CA VAL A 248 12.07 -13.71 23.36
C VAL A 248 12.49 -14.82 22.39
N SER A 249 13.42 -14.54 21.48
CA SER A 249 13.76 -15.43 20.36
C SER A 249 14.55 -16.65 20.80
N THR A 250 15.42 -16.50 21.81
CA THR A 250 16.18 -17.60 22.42
C THR A 250 15.36 -18.45 23.40
N ASN A 251 14.15 -18.01 23.80
CA ASN A 251 13.31 -18.72 24.76
C ASN A 251 12.68 -19.99 24.15
N GLN A 252 13.41 -21.10 24.24
CA GLN A 252 12.98 -22.40 23.70
C GLN A 252 11.72 -22.96 24.37
N ALA A 253 11.30 -22.46 25.54
CA ALA A 253 10.03 -22.84 26.16
C ALA A 253 8.81 -22.18 25.49
N PHE A 254 8.99 -21.06 24.79
CA PHE A 254 7.94 -20.42 24.00
C PHE A 254 7.83 -21.02 22.59
N TRP A 255 8.96 -21.37 21.96
CA TRP A 255 9.00 -21.75 20.53
C TRP A 255 9.33 -23.22 20.25
N GLY A 256 9.70 -24.01 21.27
CA GLY A 256 10.17 -25.40 21.13
C GLY A 256 11.58 -25.55 20.55
N MET A 257 12.20 -24.45 20.13
CA MET A 257 13.59 -24.34 19.69
C MET A 257 14.08 -22.90 19.87
N ASP A 258 15.36 -22.66 19.67
CA ASP A 258 15.94 -21.31 19.61
C ASP A 258 15.68 -20.71 18.21
N LEU A 259 15.13 -19.51 18.12
CA LEU A 259 14.88 -18.81 16.86
C LEU A 259 16.03 -17.88 16.44
N SER A 260 16.97 -17.56 17.33
CA SER A 260 18.16 -16.74 17.02
C SER A 260 19.09 -17.40 16.00
N VAL A 261 19.00 -18.74 15.87
CA VAL A 261 19.78 -19.55 14.93
C VAL A 261 19.41 -19.31 13.46
N PHE A 262 18.28 -18.64 13.20
CA PHE A 262 17.89 -18.25 11.85
C PHE A 262 18.50 -16.88 11.51
N PRO A 263 19.33 -16.76 10.45
CA PRO A 263 19.92 -15.49 10.05
C PRO A 263 18.88 -14.39 9.87
N GLU A 264 19.24 -13.17 10.28
CA GLU A 264 18.43 -11.94 10.16
C GLU A 264 17.09 -11.95 10.94
N PHE A 265 16.72 -13.04 11.63
CA PHE A 265 15.43 -13.16 12.34
C PHE A 265 15.29 -12.15 13.48
N GLU A 266 16.21 -12.17 14.45
CA GLU A 266 16.13 -11.28 15.62
C GLU A 266 16.20 -9.82 15.20
N GLU A 267 17.12 -9.47 14.29
CA GLU A 267 17.28 -8.11 13.76
C GLU A 267 16.00 -7.61 13.06
N THR A 268 15.35 -8.50 12.30
CA THR A 268 14.04 -8.23 11.68
C THR A 268 12.94 -8.01 12.71
N VAL A 269 12.88 -8.83 13.77
CA VAL A 269 11.87 -8.70 14.84
C VAL A 269 12.14 -7.49 15.74
N CYS A 270 13.40 -7.14 16.00
CA CYS A 270 13.80 -5.91 16.71
C CYS A 270 13.24 -4.70 15.96
N ARG A 271 13.58 -4.60 14.67
CA ARG A 271 13.13 -3.54 13.78
C ARG A 271 11.60 -3.45 13.82
N PHE A 272 10.89 -4.54 13.53
CA PHE A 272 9.42 -4.55 13.60
C PHE A 272 8.85 -4.14 14.97
N LEU A 273 9.52 -4.39 16.10
CA LEU A 273 8.99 -4.11 17.44
C LEU A 273 9.32 -2.71 17.97
N ASP A 274 10.44 -2.09 17.60
CA ASP A 274 10.70 -0.68 17.90
C ASP A 274 9.69 0.21 17.15
N GLU A 275 9.47 -0.13 15.88
CA GLU A 275 8.48 0.51 15.02
C GLU A 275 7.06 0.46 15.62
N ILE A 276 6.67 -0.66 16.26
CA ILE A 276 5.43 -0.80 17.05
C ILE A 276 5.40 0.14 18.26
N ARG A 277 6.54 0.39 18.89
CA ARG A 277 6.66 1.06 20.20
C ARG A 277 6.79 2.57 20.13
N GLU A 278 7.22 3.10 19.00
CA GLU A 278 7.07 4.53 18.71
C GLU A 278 5.65 4.83 18.23
N ASN A 279 5.11 3.91 17.43
CA ASN A 279 3.93 4.22 16.68
C ASN A 279 2.61 3.61 17.27
N GLY A 280 2.46 2.31 17.70
CA GLY A 280 1.31 1.70 18.49
C GLY A 280 0.42 0.45 18.02
N VAL A 281 -0.85 0.61 17.52
CA VAL A 281 -1.90 -0.28 16.87
C VAL A 281 -2.52 0.15 15.51
N LEU A 282 -3.34 1.20 15.36
CA LEU A 282 -4.14 1.44 14.12
C LEU A 282 -3.39 1.63 12.76
N ALA A 283 -2.08 1.38 12.70
CA ALA A 283 -1.17 1.28 11.59
C ALA A 283 0.01 0.24 11.75
N ILE A 284 -0.21 -1.04 12.18
CA ILE A 284 0.53 -2.27 11.68
C ILE A 284 -0.34 -3.57 11.30
N MET A 285 -0.78 -4.00 10.07
CA MET A 285 -2.09 -3.96 9.27
C MET A 285 -2.07 -3.61 7.70
N LYS A 286 -0.91 -3.37 7.05
CA LYS A 286 -0.55 -2.73 5.75
C LYS A 286 0.95 -2.93 5.29
N HIS A 287 1.90 -3.62 5.98
CA HIS A 287 3.02 -4.47 5.44
C HIS A 287 3.30 -5.95 5.92
N LEU A 288 2.23 -6.79 5.92
CA LEU A 288 2.02 -8.26 6.16
C LEU A 288 0.80 -9.10 5.48
N GLN A 289 -0.06 -9.05 4.39
CA GLN A 289 -0.82 -8.43 3.19
C GLN A 289 -0.37 -8.18 1.67
N LYS A 290 0.89 -8.40 1.26
CA LYS A 290 1.69 -8.38 -0.02
C LYS A 290 2.74 -9.55 -0.20
N ASN A 291 2.56 -10.72 0.46
CA ASN A 291 3.25 -12.04 0.38
C ASN A 291 2.18 -13.25 0.42
N ARG A 292 0.97 -13.22 -0.19
CA ARG A 292 -0.22 -14.17 -0.11
C ARG A 292 -1.35 -13.96 -1.15
#